data_AF-A0A067M231-F1
#
_entry.id   AF-A0A067M231-F1
#
_cell.length_a   1.000
_cell.length_b   1.000
_cell.length_c   1.000
_cell.angle_alpha   90.00
_cell.angle_beta   90.00
_cell.angle_gamma   90.00
#
_symmetry.space_group_name_H-M   'P 1'
#
loop_
_entity.id
_entity.type
_entity.pdbx_description
1 polymer ?
#
loop_
_entity_poly.entity_id
_entity_poly.type
_entity_poly.pdbx_seq_one_letter_code
_entity_poly.pdbx_strand_id
1 'polypeptide(L)'
;MADVIQRTTRRPEKFRILIIGRANAGKTTILRAVCGAEGEPDVYDKDGNKVPDAALAESGERGEHNVEYSLMFPSSPGFVFHDSRGFESGAVDELELVRKFIRDKASLGSVQNQLHAIWYVYCFSTDSNRFMTAADKEFFDTIDTGSVPVIAIFTKFDALDSVAFSALTAEGVPFEEAQRRAPEHAQTQFDQHVLPLIKEVAHPPRAVVYLRRLDIIQRAASKLIESTEAALDDSALKVLLVQAQHVNVEFCMKGAVNRCVAGLPLLYMTEFSVHIVELSQRLHRVMFC
;
A
#
# COMPACT_ATOMS: atom_id res chain seq x y z
N MET A 1 45.49 -18.71 3.29
CA MET A 1 45.02 -17.60 4.16
C MET A 1 45.08 -16.34 3.30
N ALA A 2 44.00 -15.66 2.92
CA ALA A 2 42.64 -15.67 3.43
C ALA A 2 41.67 -15.33 2.29
N ASP A 3 40.72 -16.23 2.03
CA ASP A 3 39.43 -15.87 1.43
C ASP A 3 38.58 -15.22 2.54
N VAL A 4 38.59 -13.89 2.60
CA VAL A 4 37.59 -13.16 3.38
C VAL A 4 36.48 -12.76 2.41
N ILE A 5 35.41 -13.53 2.48
CA ILE A 5 34.14 -13.33 1.80
C ILE A 5 33.67 -11.89 2.02
N GLN A 6 33.82 -11.03 1.02
CA GLN A 6 33.05 -9.79 0.91
C GLN A 6 31.59 -10.20 0.66
N ARG A 7 30.82 -10.41 1.74
CA ARG A 7 29.36 -10.39 1.68
C ARG A 7 28.96 -8.97 1.29
N THR A 8 29.00 -8.67 0.00
CA THR A 8 28.40 -7.48 -0.58
C THR A 8 26.89 -7.66 -0.43
N THR A 9 26.32 -7.18 0.68
CA THR A 9 24.88 -7.00 0.83
C THR A 9 24.43 -5.99 -0.23
N ARG A 10 24.12 -6.48 -1.43
CA ARG A 10 23.53 -5.66 -2.49
C ARG A 10 22.27 -5.02 -1.94
N ARG A 11 22.15 -3.69 -2.09
CA ARG A 11 20.95 -2.97 -1.69
C ARG A 11 19.74 -3.56 -2.43
N PRO A 12 18.59 -3.69 -1.77
CA PRO A 12 17.35 -4.08 -2.44
C PRO A 12 17.03 -3.09 -3.58
N GLU A 13 16.64 -3.62 -4.74
CA GLU A 13 16.26 -2.81 -5.92
C GLU A 13 14.77 -2.49 -5.95
N LYS A 14 13.95 -3.24 -5.20
CA LYS A 14 12.49 -3.11 -5.16
C LYS A 14 11.99 -3.03 -3.73
N PHE A 15 11.04 -2.14 -3.49
CA PHE A 15 10.39 -2.00 -2.19
C PHE A 15 9.26 -3.02 -2.03
N ARG A 16 9.37 -3.93 -1.04
CA ARG A 16 8.43 -5.03 -0.84
C ARG A 16 7.44 -4.76 0.28
N ILE A 17 6.16 -4.88 -0.02
CA ILE A 17 5.06 -4.62 0.92
C ILE A 17 4.15 -5.84 0.98
N LEU A 18 3.82 -6.28 2.19
CA LEU A 18 2.74 -7.23 2.41
C LEU A 18 1.47 -6.45 2.77
N ILE A 19 0.41 -6.61 1.98
CA ILE A 19 -0.91 -6.05 2.29
C ILE A 19 -1.82 -7.11 2.89
N ILE A 20 -2.26 -6.83 4.11
CA ILE A 20 -3.10 -7.67 4.94
C ILE A 20 -4.47 -7.02 5.08
N GLY A 21 -5.54 -7.79 5.21
CA GLY A 21 -6.86 -7.25 5.52
C GLY A 21 -7.95 -8.12 4.95
N ARG A 22 -9.20 -7.91 5.40
CA ARG A 22 -10.36 -8.73 5.03
C ARG A 22 -10.67 -8.74 3.54
N ALA A 23 -11.46 -9.72 3.10
CA ALA A 23 -12.07 -9.69 1.77
C ALA A 23 -12.83 -8.36 1.59
N ASN A 24 -12.75 -7.76 0.40
CA ASN A 24 -13.38 -6.47 0.06
C ASN A 24 -13.01 -5.27 0.95
N ALA A 25 -11.89 -5.35 1.68
CA ALA A 25 -11.38 -4.24 2.49
C ALA A 25 -10.80 -3.06 1.68
N GLY A 26 -10.68 -3.21 0.35
CA GLY A 26 -10.12 -2.19 -0.54
C GLY A 26 -8.61 -2.33 -0.79
N LYS A 27 -8.01 -3.49 -0.49
CA LYS A 27 -6.58 -3.77 -0.71
C LYS A 27 -6.12 -3.43 -2.13
N THR A 28 -6.73 -4.04 -3.14
CA THR A 28 -6.40 -3.79 -4.56
C THR A 28 -6.58 -2.32 -4.95
N THR A 29 -7.60 -1.65 -4.41
CA THR A 29 -7.83 -0.22 -4.63
C THR A 29 -6.68 0.64 -4.10
N ILE A 30 -6.18 0.33 -2.90
CA ILE A 30 -5.00 0.99 -2.32
C ILE A 30 -3.77 0.76 -3.21
N LEU A 31 -3.54 -0.48 -3.66
CA LEU A 31 -2.39 -0.79 -4.50
C LEU A 31 -2.42 0.00 -5.83
N ARG A 32 -3.58 0.04 -6.50
CA ARG A 32 -3.75 0.84 -7.73
C ARG A 32 -3.54 2.34 -7.49
N ALA A 33 -4.07 2.85 -6.37
CA ALA A 33 -3.91 4.24 -5.97
C ALA A 33 -2.43 4.62 -5.83
N VAL A 34 -1.66 3.81 -5.10
CA VAL A 34 -0.23 4.02 -4.86
C VAL A 34 0.59 3.93 -6.14
N CYS A 35 0.21 3.02 -7.04
CA CYS A 35 0.93 2.79 -8.29
C CYS A 35 0.45 3.67 -9.45
N GLY A 36 -0.54 4.56 -9.24
CA GLY A 36 -1.16 5.33 -10.32
C GLY A 36 -1.70 4.46 -11.46
N ALA A 37 -2.11 3.22 -11.16
CA ALA A 37 -2.43 2.22 -12.15
C ALA A 37 -3.92 2.20 -12.48
N GLU A 38 -4.26 2.23 -13.78
CA GLU A 38 -5.62 2.01 -14.27
C GLU A 38 -5.93 0.51 -14.47
N GLY A 39 -4.90 -0.33 -14.60
CA GLY A 39 -5.00 -1.77 -14.84
C GLY A 39 -4.70 -2.66 -13.63
N GLU A 40 -4.80 -3.98 -13.84
CA GLU A 40 -4.41 -5.01 -12.86
C GLU A 40 -2.89 -5.19 -12.80
N PRO A 41 -2.34 -5.65 -11.66
CA PRO A 41 -0.93 -6.00 -11.57
C PRO A 41 -0.64 -7.29 -12.34
N ASP A 42 0.59 -7.40 -12.84
CA ASP A 42 1.14 -8.67 -13.28
C ASP A 42 1.41 -9.55 -12.04
N VAL A 43 1.04 -10.83 -12.14
CA VAL A 43 1.25 -11.83 -11.07
C VAL A 43 2.47 -12.68 -11.40
N TYR A 44 3.34 -12.88 -10.41
CA TYR A 44 4.52 -13.74 -10.52
C TYR A 44 4.52 -14.76 -9.40
N ASP A 45 4.89 -16.00 -9.73
CA ASP A 45 5.02 -17.07 -8.75
C ASP A 45 6.21 -16.85 -7.80
N LYS A 46 6.41 -17.77 -6.86
CA LYS A 46 7.51 -17.72 -5.88
C LYS A 46 8.90 -17.81 -6.51
N ASP A 47 9.00 -18.39 -7.71
CA ASP A 47 10.24 -18.58 -8.46
C ASP A 47 10.52 -17.39 -9.40
N GLY A 48 9.58 -16.44 -9.49
CA GLY A 48 9.69 -15.22 -10.28
C GLY A 48 9.18 -15.34 -11.72
N ASN A 49 8.46 -16.42 -12.05
CA ASN A 49 7.87 -16.58 -13.37
C ASN A 49 6.53 -15.85 -13.45
N LYS A 50 6.29 -15.15 -14.55
CA LYS A 50 5.01 -14.48 -14.80
C LYS A 50 3.92 -15.53 -14.98
N VAL A 51 2.86 -15.43 -14.19
CA VAL A 51 1.67 -16.30 -14.28
C VAL A 51 0.77 -15.77 -15.42
N PRO A 52 0.43 -16.58 -16.44
CA PRO A 52 -0.44 -16.15 -17.53
C PRO A 52 -1.87 -15.86 -17.06
N ASP A 53 -2.51 -14.85 -17.65
CA ASP A 53 -3.89 -14.46 -17.31
C ASP A 53 -4.90 -15.60 -17.46
N ALA A 54 -4.70 -16.50 -18.44
CA ALA A 54 -5.53 -17.68 -18.63
C ALA A 54 -5.50 -18.63 -17.42
N ALA A 55 -4.34 -18.80 -16.78
CA ALA A 55 -4.20 -19.61 -15.57
C ALA A 55 -4.87 -18.96 -14.35
N LEU A 56 -5.02 -17.63 -14.36
CA LEU A 56 -5.78 -16.89 -13.34
C LEU A 56 -7.30 -16.95 -13.56
N ALA A 57 -7.74 -17.21 -14.80
CA ALA A 57 -9.15 -17.28 -15.20
C ALA A 57 -9.73 -18.70 -15.14
N GLU A 58 -8.93 -19.73 -15.48
CA GLU A 58 -9.32 -21.14 -15.45
C GLU A 58 -9.53 -21.69 -14.03
N SER A 59 -9.06 -20.98 -13.00
CA SER A 59 -9.27 -21.38 -11.62
C SER A 59 -10.70 -21.17 -11.10
N GLY A 60 -11.60 -20.51 -11.83
CA GLY A 60 -13.05 -20.40 -11.55
C GLY A 60 -13.44 -19.62 -10.28
N GLU A 61 -12.55 -19.58 -9.31
CA GLU A 61 -12.46 -18.75 -8.13
C GLU A 61 -11.12 -18.03 -8.23
N ARG A 62 -11.01 -16.82 -7.69
CA ARG A 62 -9.79 -16.00 -7.71
C ARG A 62 -8.57 -16.88 -7.36
N GLY A 63 -7.73 -17.20 -8.35
CA GLY A 63 -6.82 -18.37 -8.33
C GLY A 63 -6.01 -18.62 -7.05
N GLU A 64 -5.66 -19.90 -6.86
CA GLU A 64 -4.96 -20.50 -5.71
C GLU A 64 -4.25 -19.45 -4.84
N HIS A 65 -4.84 -19.21 -3.66
CA HIS A 65 -4.50 -18.11 -2.76
C HIS A 65 -3.10 -18.29 -2.16
N ASN A 66 -2.07 -17.82 -2.84
CA ASN A 66 -0.70 -17.91 -2.35
C ASN A 66 -0.11 -16.52 -2.09
N VAL A 67 0.09 -16.18 -0.81
CA VAL A 67 0.78 -14.96 -0.35
C VAL A 67 2.23 -14.88 -0.85
N GLU A 68 2.83 -16.01 -1.24
CA GLU A 68 4.17 -16.04 -1.84
C GLU A 68 4.21 -15.43 -3.24
N TYR A 69 3.06 -15.35 -3.93
CA TYR A 69 3.00 -14.71 -5.23
C TYR A 69 3.18 -13.21 -5.09
N SER A 70 3.87 -12.63 -6.07
CA SER A 70 4.13 -11.20 -6.10
C SER A 70 3.27 -10.51 -7.15
N LEU A 71 2.76 -9.35 -6.78
CA LEU A 71 2.00 -8.44 -7.63
C LEU A 71 2.92 -7.27 -7.97
N MET A 72 3.12 -7.02 -9.26
CA MET A 72 3.91 -5.91 -9.76
C MET A 72 3.11 -5.12 -10.78
N PHE A 73 2.98 -3.81 -10.56
CA PHE A 73 2.32 -2.92 -11.51
C PHE A 73 3.34 -2.44 -12.54
N PRO A 74 3.07 -2.56 -13.86
CA PRO A 74 3.97 -2.03 -14.88
C PRO A 74 4.21 -0.52 -14.75
N SER A 75 3.22 0.23 -14.23
CA SER A 75 3.36 1.66 -13.94
C SER A 75 4.28 1.97 -12.76
N SER A 76 4.61 0.98 -11.93
CA SER A 76 5.38 1.16 -10.70
C SER A 76 6.28 -0.06 -10.42
N PRO A 77 7.30 -0.30 -11.28
CA PRO A 77 8.12 -1.50 -11.23
C PRO A 77 9.07 -1.54 -10.01
N GLY A 78 9.21 -0.43 -9.30
CA GLY A 78 9.97 -0.32 -8.06
C GLY A 78 9.26 -0.95 -6.86
N PHE A 79 7.97 -1.28 -6.96
CA PHE A 79 7.24 -1.97 -5.90
C PHE A 79 7.03 -3.45 -6.20
N VAL A 80 7.04 -4.24 -5.13
CA VAL A 80 6.53 -5.61 -5.12
C VAL A 80 5.52 -5.73 -4.00
N PHE A 81 4.30 -6.14 -4.32
CA PHE A 81 3.27 -6.38 -3.34
C PHE A 81 3.02 -7.87 -3.15
N HIS A 82 2.76 -8.26 -1.92
CA HIS A 82 2.22 -9.56 -1.56
C HIS A 82 0.85 -9.33 -0.94
N ASP A 83 -0.19 -10.04 -1.41
CA ASP A 83 -1.56 -9.88 -0.92
C ASP A 83 -1.98 -11.13 -0.15
N SER A 84 -2.38 -10.95 1.11
CA SER A 84 -3.00 -12.01 1.94
C SER A 84 -4.35 -12.51 1.42
N ARG A 85 -4.94 -11.82 0.42
CA ARG A 85 -6.21 -12.13 -0.26
C ARG A 85 -7.48 -12.25 0.60
N GLY A 86 -7.48 -11.77 1.85
CA GLY A 86 -8.72 -11.55 2.59
C GLY A 86 -8.99 -12.57 3.67
N PHE A 87 -8.93 -12.17 4.95
CA PHE A 87 -9.42 -13.03 6.03
C PHE A 87 -10.94 -13.20 5.93
N GLU A 88 -11.40 -14.39 5.56
CA GLU A 88 -12.82 -14.74 5.61
C GLU A 88 -13.13 -15.36 6.97
N SER A 89 -13.60 -14.52 7.90
CA SER A 89 -14.26 -14.88 9.16
C SER A 89 -13.83 -16.23 9.80
N GLY A 90 -12.60 -16.30 10.33
CA GLY A 90 -12.21 -17.32 11.32
C GLY A 90 -11.28 -18.43 10.86
N ALA A 91 -10.68 -18.34 9.67
CA ALA A 91 -9.65 -19.28 9.26
C ALA A 91 -8.31 -19.00 9.98
N VAL A 92 -8.10 -19.65 11.12
CA VAL A 92 -6.80 -19.74 11.81
C VAL A 92 -5.68 -20.10 10.81
N ASP A 93 -6.01 -20.93 9.82
CA ASP A 93 -5.09 -21.38 8.78
C ASP A 93 -4.54 -20.22 7.92
N GLU A 94 -5.37 -19.21 7.59
CA GLU A 94 -4.93 -18.05 6.81
C GLU A 94 -3.94 -17.19 7.60
N LEU A 95 -4.19 -16.99 8.89
CA LEU A 95 -3.29 -16.25 9.77
C LEU A 95 -1.95 -17.00 9.94
N GLU A 96 -1.98 -18.33 10.04
CA GLU A 96 -0.76 -19.14 10.09
C GLU A 96 0.05 -19.09 8.80
N LEU A 97 -0.60 -19.06 7.62
CA LEU A 97 0.08 -18.85 6.35
C LEU A 97 0.78 -17.49 6.31
N VAL A 98 0.11 -16.42 6.75
CA VAL A 98 0.69 -15.07 6.86
C VAL A 98 1.85 -15.05 7.87
N ARG A 99 1.66 -15.66 9.05
CA ARG A 99 2.70 -15.77 10.09
C ARG A 99 3.93 -16.50 9.56
N LYS A 100 3.75 -17.61 8.85
CA LYS A 100 4.82 -18.37 8.21
C LYS A 100 5.51 -17.51 7.16
N PHE A 101 4.76 -16.84 6.28
CA PHE A 101 5.31 -15.99 5.24
C PHE A 101 6.16 -14.84 5.79
N ILE A 102 5.69 -14.14 6.83
CA ILE A 102 6.45 -13.06 7.49
C ILE A 102 7.77 -13.61 8.06
N ARG A 103 7.71 -14.75 8.76
CA ARG A 103 8.91 -15.41 9.33
C ARG A 103 9.90 -15.84 8.25
N ASP A 104 9.41 -16.48 7.19
CA ASP A 104 10.24 -16.92 6.08
C ASP A 104 10.93 -15.71 5.42
N LYS A 105 10.18 -14.64 5.15
CA LYS A 105 10.72 -13.40 4.58
C LYS A 105 11.74 -12.72 5.50
N ALA A 106 11.58 -12.78 6.82
CA ALA A 106 12.57 -12.30 7.77
C ALA A 106 13.85 -13.17 7.79
N SER A 107 13.71 -14.49 7.60
CA SER A 107 14.82 -15.46 7.64
C SER A 107 15.67 -15.51 6.37
N LEU A 108 15.15 -15.03 5.24
CA LEU A 108 15.91 -14.92 3.99
C LEU A 108 17.06 -13.93 4.21
N GLY A 109 18.27 -14.43 4.40
CA GLY A 109 19.48 -13.63 4.68
C GLY A 109 19.92 -12.66 3.58
N SER A 110 19.12 -12.52 2.50
CA SER A 110 19.26 -11.47 1.49
C SER A 110 18.16 -10.43 1.67
N VAL A 111 18.56 -9.20 1.98
CA VAL A 111 17.68 -8.01 2.08
C VAL A 111 16.79 -7.87 0.83
N GLN A 112 17.23 -8.36 -0.33
CA GLN A 112 16.48 -8.28 -1.58
C GLN A 112 15.11 -9.00 -1.56
N ASN A 113 14.93 -9.97 -0.68
CA ASN A 113 13.70 -10.77 -0.58
C ASN A 113 12.93 -10.54 0.72
N GLN A 114 13.42 -9.67 1.61
CA GLN A 114 12.76 -9.32 2.85
C GLN A 114 11.55 -8.42 2.61
N LEU A 115 10.59 -8.44 3.53
CA LEU A 115 9.53 -7.44 3.57
C LEU A 115 10.09 -6.13 4.13
N HIS A 116 9.71 -5.00 3.55
CA HIS A 116 10.13 -3.68 4.02
C HIS A 116 9.04 -2.95 4.79
N ALA A 117 7.77 -3.26 4.51
CA ALA A 117 6.64 -2.79 5.30
C ALA A 117 5.47 -3.77 5.23
N ILE A 118 4.60 -3.70 6.23
CA ILE A 118 3.32 -4.42 6.25
C ILE A 118 2.21 -3.38 6.34
N TRP A 119 1.23 -3.49 5.44
CA TRP A 119 0.04 -2.65 5.40
C TRP A 119 -1.17 -3.44 5.86
N TYR A 120 -1.69 -3.14 7.03
CA TYR A 120 -2.84 -3.84 7.62
C TYR A 120 -4.12 -3.04 7.39
N VAL A 121 -4.95 -3.49 6.47
CA VAL A 121 -6.16 -2.80 5.99
C VAL A 121 -7.39 -3.24 6.79
N TYR A 122 -7.89 -2.33 7.60
CA TYR A 122 -9.19 -2.38 8.24
C TYR A 122 -10.25 -1.79 7.33
N CYS A 123 -11.42 -2.44 7.29
CA CYS A 123 -12.58 -1.95 6.56
C CYS A 123 -13.78 -1.92 7.50
N PHE A 124 -14.39 -0.74 7.64
CA PHE A 124 -15.68 -0.61 8.31
C PHE A 124 -16.75 -1.17 7.37
N SER A 125 -17.16 -2.43 7.59
CA SER A 125 -18.41 -2.93 7.01
C SER A 125 -19.53 -2.70 8.01
N THR A 126 -20.67 -2.21 7.53
CA THR A 126 -21.89 -1.94 8.31
C THR A 126 -22.46 -3.18 9.00
N ASP A 127 -22.04 -4.38 8.58
CA ASP A 127 -22.62 -5.65 9.04
C ASP A 127 -22.01 -6.18 10.34
N SER A 128 -20.90 -5.62 10.80
CA SER A 128 -20.30 -6.03 12.08
C SER A 128 -19.75 -4.83 12.84
N ASN A 129 -20.39 -4.50 13.95
CA ASN A 129 -19.94 -3.51 14.94
C ASN A 129 -18.62 -3.89 15.66
N ARG A 130 -17.87 -4.86 15.13
CA ARG A 130 -16.58 -5.32 15.66
C ARG A 130 -15.46 -4.64 14.89
N PHE A 131 -14.90 -3.60 15.50
CA PHE A 131 -13.71 -2.90 15.01
C PHE A 131 -12.47 -3.79 14.95
N MET A 132 -12.34 -4.70 15.92
CA MET A 132 -11.25 -5.66 16.03
C MET A 132 -11.83 -7.06 16.11
N THR A 133 -11.46 -7.92 15.17
CA THR A 133 -11.81 -9.34 15.15
C THR A 133 -10.84 -10.15 16.00
N ALA A 134 -11.17 -11.42 16.25
CA ALA A 134 -10.24 -12.34 16.90
C ALA A 134 -8.94 -12.50 16.10
N ALA A 135 -9.03 -12.54 14.76
CA ALA A 135 -7.86 -12.63 13.88
C ALA A 135 -6.98 -11.37 13.94
N ASP A 136 -7.58 -10.18 14.03
CA ASP A 136 -6.83 -8.93 14.22
C ASP A 136 -6.08 -8.97 15.55
N LYS A 137 -6.78 -9.33 16.63
CA LYS A 137 -6.15 -9.46 17.95
C LYS A 137 -5.01 -10.48 17.93
N GLU A 138 -5.24 -11.65 17.36
CA GLU A 138 -4.25 -12.72 17.28
C GLU A 138 -3.03 -12.31 16.44
N PHE A 139 -3.23 -11.58 15.34
CA PHE A 139 -2.12 -11.02 14.55
C PHE A 139 -1.25 -10.10 15.43
N PHE A 140 -1.85 -9.08 16.04
CA PHE A 140 -1.11 -8.07 16.80
C PHE A 140 -0.59 -8.58 18.16
N ASP A 141 -1.20 -9.61 18.75
CA ASP A 141 -0.75 -10.16 20.03
C ASP A 141 0.32 -11.25 19.87
N THR A 142 0.42 -11.91 18.71
CA THR A 142 1.25 -13.11 18.58
C THR A 142 2.29 -13.07 17.46
N ILE A 143 2.22 -12.11 16.54
CA ILE A 143 3.16 -11.99 15.42
C ILE A 143 4.10 -10.82 15.66
N ASP A 144 5.35 -11.15 16.02
CA ASP A 144 6.44 -10.18 16.04
C ASP A 144 6.99 -10.00 14.61
N THR A 145 6.82 -8.79 14.07
CA THR A 145 7.33 -8.41 12.74
C THR A 145 8.76 -7.89 12.77
N GLY A 146 9.40 -7.87 13.95
CA GLY A 146 10.75 -7.39 14.15
C GLY A 146 10.90 -5.92 13.74
N SER A 147 11.84 -5.64 12.84
CA SER A 147 12.09 -4.29 12.32
C SER A 147 11.14 -3.86 11.21
N VAL A 148 10.26 -4.75 10.72
CA VAL A 148 9.34 -4.42 9.62
C VAL A 148 8.13 -3.69 10.21
N PRO A 149 7.91 -2.40 9.86
CA PRO A 149 6.82 -1.62 10.43
C PRO A 149 5.46 -2.12 9.90
N VAL A 150 4.51 -2.25 10.82
CA VAL A 150 3.09 -2.45 10.48
C VAL A 150 2.40 -1.09 10.47
N ILE A 151 1.74 -0.76 9.36
CA ILE A 151 0.94 0.45 9.17
C ILE A 151 -0.54 0.04 9.15
N ALA A 152 -1.33 0.50 10.10
CA ALA A 152 -2.77 0.24 10.12
C ALA A 152 -3.49 1.24 9.22
N ILE A 153 -4.27 0.75 8.26
CA ILE A 153 -4.97 1.55 7.26
C ILE A 153 -6.46 1.35 7.44
N PHE A 154 -7.18 2.41 7.78
CA PHE A 154 -8.63 2.38 7.94
C PHE A 154 -9.30 2.91 6.67
N THR A 155 -9.92 2.02 5.92
CA THR A 155 -10.66 2.36 4.69
C THR A 155 -12.15 2.54 4.97
N LYS A 156 -12.84 3.23 4.04
CA LYS A 156 -14.29 3.52 4.10
C LYS A 156 -14.68 4.32 5.35
N PHE A 157 -13.81 5.22 5.80
CA PHE A 157 -14.06 6.04 6.98
C PHE A 157 -15.29 6.94 6.82
N ASP A 158 -15.72 7.22 5.59
CA ASP A 158 -16.97 7.92 5.25
C ASP A 158 -18.25 7.22 5.77
N ALA A 159 -18.19 5.91 6.05
CA ALA A 159 -19.28 5.22 6.73
C ALA A 159 -19.45 5.72 8.17
N LEU A 160 -18.34 6.01 8.87
CA LEU A 160 -18.37 6.62 10.21
C LEU A 160 -18.84 8.07 10.14
N ASP A 161 -18.46 8.82 9.10
CA ASP A 161 -18.97 10.17 8.88
C ASP A 161 -20.51 10.15 8.76
N SER A 162 -21.07 9.14 8.08
CA SER A 162 -22.53 8.96 7.95
C SER A 162 -23.22 8.62 9.28
N VAL A 163 -22.58 7.80 10.11
CA VAL A 163 -23.06 7.48 11.47
C VAL A 163 -23.00 8.72 12.37
N ALA A 164 -21.89 9.47 12.35
CA ALA A 164 -21.72 10.70 13.12
C ALA A 164 -22.72 11.78 12.68
N PHE A 165 -22.97 11.91 11.38
CA PHE A 165 -24.00 12.80 10.85
C PHE A 165 -25.39 12.47 11.39
N SER A 166 -25.75 11.19 11.39
CA SER A 166 -27.05 10.71 11.89
C SER A 166 -27.19 10.99 13.39
N ALA A 167 -26.12 10.78 14.18
CA ALA A 167 -26.10 11.07 15.60
C ALA A 167 -26.25 12.57 15.89
N LEU A 168 -25.50 13.44 15.20
CA LEU A 168 -25.61 14.90 15.34
C LEU A 168 -27.01 15.41 14.98
N THR A 169 -27.62 14.84 13.92
CA THR A 169 -28.98 15.19 13.52
C THR A 169 -30.00 14.78 14.58
N ALA A 170 -29.82 13.60 15.20
CA ALA A 170 -30.67 13.13 16.30
C ALA A 170 -30.54 14.00 17.57
N GLU A 171 -29.39 14.63 17.79
CA GLU A 171 -29.17 15.64 18.85
C GLU A 171 -29.78 17.01 18.53
N GLY A 172 -30.42 17.17 17.37
CA GLY A 172 -31.06 18.41 16.93
C GLY A 172 -30.12 19.41 16.25
N VAL A 173 -28.91 18.98 15.87
CA VAL A 173 -28.00 19.82 15.08
C VAL A 173 -28.57 20.01 13.67
N PRO A 174 -28.67 21.26 13.14
CA PRO A 174 -29.15 21.51 11.79
C PRO A 174 -28.34 20.76 10.74
N PHE A 175 -28.98 20.34 9.65
CA PHE A 175 -28.40 19.51 8.59
C PHE A 175 -27.01 19.99 8.11
N GLU A 176 -26.89 21.26 7.71
CA GLU A 176 -25.62 21.80 7.18
C GLU A 176 -24.49 21.76 8.22
N GLU A 177 -24.81 22.03 9.48
CA GLU A 177 -23.84 22.02 10.57
C GLU A 177 -23.48 20.59 10.98
N ALA A 178 -24.45 19.66 10.96
CA ALA A 178 -24.20 18.24 11.17
C ALA A 178 -23.29 17.69 10.07
N GLN A 179 -23.51 18.08 8.81
CA GLN A 179 -22.67 17.67 7.67
C GLN A 179 -21.23 18.20 7.81
N ARG A 180 -21.07 19.45 8.25
CA ARG A 180 -19.75 20.06 8.48
C ARG A 180 -18.98 19.40 9.63
N ARG A 181 -19.67 19.06 10.72
CA ARG A 181 -19.07 18.49 11.94
C ARG A 181 -18.85 16.98 11.89
N ALA A 182 -19.59 16.26 11.05
CA ALA A 182 -19.57 14.80 11.01
C ALA A 182 -18.17 14.19 10.85
N PRO A 183 -17.28 14.67 9.95
CA PRO A 183 -15.96 14.06 9.77
C PRO A 183 -15.05 14.17 11.00
N GLU A 184 -15.08 15.33 11.68
CA GLU A 184 -14.29 15.58 12.89
C GLU A 184 -14.87 14.82 14.09
N HIS A 185 -16.20 14.74 14.18
CA HIS A 185 -16.87 13.95 15.22
C HIS A 185 -16.58 12.46 15.06
N ALA A 186 -16.67 11.92 13.84
CA ALA A 186 -16.33 10.53 13.54
C ALA A 186 -14.87 10.20 13.91
N GLN A 187 -13.95 11.11 13.59
CA GLN A 187 -12.53 10.95 13.95
C GLN A 187 -12.31 10.98 15.46
N THR A 188 -12.94 11.92 16.16
CA THR A 188 -12.84 12.02 17.63
C THR A 188 -13.37 10.76 18.31
N GLN A 189 -14.53 10.26 17.87
CA GLN A 189 -15.11 9.02 18.39
C GLN A 189 -14.20 7.82 18.15
N PHE A 190 -13.61 7.72 16.97
CA PHE A 190 -12.66 6.67 16.62
C PHE A 190 -11.39 6.74 17.50
N ASP A 191 -10.79 7.92 17.62
CA ASP A 191 -9.57 8.13 18.38
C ASP A 191 -9.76 7.86 19.89
N GLN A 192 -10.98 8.07 20.41
CA GLN A 192 -11.33 7.79 21.81
C GLN A 192 -11.63 6.31 22.09
N HIS A 193 -12.30 5.61 21.17
CA HIS A 193 -12.85 4.28 21.47
C HIS A 193 -12.15 3.13 20.75
N VAL A 194 -11.56 3.38 19.58
CA VAL A 194 -11.00 2.33 18.72
C VAL A 194 -9.48 2.38 18.71
N LEU A 195 -8.90 3.57 18.62
CA LEU A 195 -7.45 3.73 18.59
C LEU A 195 -6.74 3.16 19.83
N PRO A 196 -7.26 3.27 21.08
CA PRO A 196 -6.64 2.64 22.25
C PRO A 196 -6.58 1.12 22.12
N LEU A 197 -7.63 0.48 21.60
CA LEU A 197 -7.69 -0.98 21.44
C LEU A 197 -6.58 -1.52 20.53
N ILE A 198 -6.16 -0.72 19.54
CA ILE A 198 -5.09 -1.07 18.59
C ILE A 198 -3.70 -0.74 19.16
N LYS A 199 -3.61 0.17 20.14
CA LYS A 199 -2.35 0.55 20.79
C LYS A 199 -2.01 -0.32 22.00
N GLU A 200 -2.99 -0.99 22.59
CA GLU A 200 -2.84 -1.82 23.81
C GLU A 200 -2.50 -3.30 23.51
N VAL A 201 -2.40 -3.69 22.25
CA VAL A 201 -1.94 -5.01 21.81
C VAL A 201 -0.43 -5.20 22.00
N ALA A 202 0.04 -6.44 22.00
CA ALA A 202 1.45 -6.74 22.28
C ALA A 202 2.42 -6.11 21.25
N HIS A 203 2.03 -6.11 19.97
CA HIS A 203 2.83 -5.57 18.86
C HIS A 203 2.02 -4.50 18.10
N PRO A 204 1.90 -3.26 18.62
CA PRO A 204 1.03 -2.25 18.00
C PRO A 204 1.56 -1.77 16.64
N PRO A 205 0.68 -1.30 15.74
CA PRO A 205 1.11 -0.68 14.49
C PRO A 205 1.90 0.59 14.77
N ARG A 206 2.94 0.83 13.97
CA ARG A 206 3.86 1.96 14.13
C ARG A 206 3.27 3.28 13.62
N ALA A 207 2.31 3.20 12.70
CA ALA A 207 1.54 4.34 12.23
C ALA A 207 0.10 3.93 11.89
N VAL A 208 -0.80 4.91 11.90
CA VAL A 208 -2.21 4.75 11.56
C VAL A 208 -2.59 5.75 10.48
N VAL A 209 -3.25 5.27 9.43
CA VAL A 209 -3.68 6.06 8.28
C VAL A 209 -5.18 5.90 8.07
N TYR A 210 -5.88 7.02 7.91
CA TYR A 210 -7.31 7.07 7.61
C TYR A 210 -7.51 7.44 6.15
N LEU A 211 -8.26 6.62 5.41
CA LEU A 211 -8.60 6.84 4.01
C LEU A 211 -10.12 7.01 3.85
N ARG A 212 -10.55 8.21 3.43
CA ARG A 212 -11.95 8.53 3.11
C ARG A 212 -12.21 8.39 1.61
N ARG A 213 -13.45 8.05 1.22
CA ARG A 213 -13.85 8.06 -0.20
C ARG A 213 -13.65 9.42 -0.90
N LEU A 214 -13.75 10.52 -0.14
CA LEU A 214 -13.55 11.88 -0.65
C LEU A 214 -12.08 12.28 -0.78
N ASP A 215 -11.15 11.50 -0.25
CA ASP A 215 -9.73 11.73 -0.51
C ASP A 215 -9.50 11.42 -1.98
N ILE A 216 -9.13 12.43 -2.78
CA ILE A 216 -8.64 12.21 -4.14
C ILE A 216 -7.57 11.12 -4.02
N ILE A 217 -7.76 10.01 -4.73
CA ILE A 217 -7.02 8.74 -4.61
C ILE A 217 -5.49 8.96 -4.47
N GLN A 218 -4.96 9.99 -5.15
CA GLN A 218 -3.56 10.40 -5.05
C GLN A 218 -3.15 10.94 -3.67
N ARG A 219 -3.96 11.77 -3.01
CA ARG A 219 -3.67 12.28 -1.64
C ARG A 219 -3.65 11.15 -0.61
N ALA A 220 -4.60 10.21 -0.73
CA ALA A 220 -4.66 9.01 0.09
C ALA A 220 -3.38 8.16 -0.05
N ALA A 221 -2.93 7.95 -1.30
CA ALA A 221 -1.69 7.26 -1.60
C ALA A 221 -0.46 7.99 -1.02
N SER A 222 -0.34 9.31 -1.23
CA SER A 222 0.78 10.11 -0.69
C SER A 222 0.87 10.00 0.84
N LYS A 223 -0.26 10.17 1.54
CA LYS A 223 -0.30 10.07 3.00
C LYS A 223 0.13 8.69 3.51
N LEU A 224 -0.24 7.62 2.80
CA LEU A 224 0.16 6.26 3.13
C LEU A 224 1.67 6.06 2.96
N ILE A 225 2.25 6.57 1.87
CA ILE A 225 3.69 6.51 1.62
C ILE A 225 4.46 7.32 2.66
N GLU A 226 4.06 8.56 2.93
CA GLU A 226 4.68 9.42 3.95
C GLU A 226 4.65 8.75 5.34
N SER A 227 3.52 8.15 5.71
CA SER A 227 3.39 7.42 6.97
C SER A 227 4.27 6.16 7.02
N THR A 228 4.41 5.48 5.87
CA THR A 228 5.32 4.33 5.75
C THR A 228 6.77 4.77 5.87
N GLU A 229 7.17 5.86 5.21
CA GLU A 229 8.53 6.42 5.30
C GLU A 229 8.89 6.83 6.73
N ALA A 230 7.97 7.52 7.41
CA ALA A 230 8.16 7.95 8.79
C ALA A 230 8.30 6.77 9.76
N ALA A 231 7.64 5.64 9.48
CA ALA A 231 7.71 4.44 10.30
C ALA A 231 8.97 3.61 10.09
N LEU A 232 9.70 3.79 8.98
CA LEU A 232 10.96 3.08 8.71
C LEU A 232 12.09 3.65 9.58
N ASP A 233 12.92 2.76 10.15
CA ASP A 233 14.13 3.16 10.90
C ASP A 233 15.37 3.24 9.99
N ASP A 234 15.41 2.44 8.93
CA ASP A 234 16.54 2.37 7.99
C ASP A 234 16.46 3.46 6.92
N SER A 235 17.48 4.32 6.86
CA SER A 235 17.56 5.42 5.88
C SER A 235 17.71 4.94 4.44
N ALA A 236 18.34 3.79 4.20
CA ALA A 236 18.42 3.20 2.86
C ALA A 236 17.05 2.67 2.42
N LEU A 237 16.22 2.14 3.33
CA LEU A 237 14.85 1.75 3.01
C LEU A 237 13.96 2.95 2.72
N LYS A 238 14.16 4.09 3.41
CA LYS A 238 13.46 5.35 3.08
C LYS A 238 13.80 5.82 1.66
N VAL A 239 15.09 5.84 1.32
CA VAL A 239 15.54 6.18 -0.04
C VAL A 239 14.94 5.22 -1.08
N LEU A 240 14.91 3.92 -0.79
CA LEU A 240 14.31 2.93 -1.68
C LEU A 240 12.80 3.15 -1.88
N LEU A 241 12.07 3.47 -0.81
CA LEU A 241 10.64 3.78 -0.90
C LEU A 241 10.37 4.99 -1.82
N VAL A 242 11.15 6.05 -1.65
CA VAL A 242 11.08 7.25 -2.50
C VAL A 242 11.45 6.91 -3.94
N GLN A 243 12.49 6.11 -4.18
CA GLN A 243 12.87 5.68 -5.52
C GLN A 243 11.77 4.85 -6.21
N ALA A 244 11.13 3.94 -5.47
CA ALA A 244 10.02 3.14 -5.97
C ALA A 244 8.82 4.03 -6.39
N GLN A 245 8.59 5.14 -5.70
CA GLN A 245 7.61 6.17 -6.08
C GLN A 245 8.05 7.01 -7.29
N HIS A 246 9.32 7.39 -7.38
CA HIS A 246 9.81 8.30 -8.44
C HIS A 246 9.74 7.71 -9.86
N VAL A 247 9.90 6.39 -10.00
CA VAL A 247 9.67 5.72 -11.30
C VAL A 247 8.26 5.99 -11.82
N ASN A 248 7.28 6.17 -10.92
CA ASN A 248 5.91 6.51 -11.29
C ASN A 248 5.82 7.90 -11.96
N VAL A 249 6.51 8.92 -11.42
CA VAL A 249 6.44 10.30 -11.96
C VAL A 249 7.05 10.40 -13.35
N GLU A 250 8.19 9.74 -13.59
CA GLU A 250 8.84 9.73 -14.91
C GLU A 250 7.98 9.00 -15.96
N PHE A 251 7.39 7.86 -15.61
CA PHE A 251 6.47 7.14 -16.49
C PHE A 251 5.15 7.92 -16.70
N CYS A 252 4.61 8.60 -15.69
CA CYS A 252 3.45 9.48 -15.83
C CYS A 252 3.74 10.67 -16.75
N MET A 253 4.92 11.30 -16.62
CA MET A 253 5.35 12.38 -17.53
C MET A 253 5.54 11.85 -18.95
N LYS A 254 6.25 10.74 -19.12
CA LYS A 254 6.49 10.14 -20.44
C LYS A 254 5.20 9.68 -21.11
N GLY A 255 4.27 9.09 -20.34
CA GLY A 255 2.94 8.72 -20.81
C GLY A 255 2.09 9.94 -21.19
N ALA A 256 2.14 11.02 -20.42
CA ALA A 256 1.46 12.28 -20.75
C ALA A 256 2.05 12.93 -22.00
N VAL A 257 3.38 12.99 -22.12
CA VAL A 257 4.08 13.50 -23.31
C VAL A 257 3.74 12.65 -24.52
N ASN A 258 3.80 11.32 -24.44
CA ASN A 258 3.46 10.44 -25.56
C ASN A 258 2.00 10.59 -26.00
N ARG A 259 1.05 10.80 -25.06
CA ARG A 259 -0.35 11.09 -25.40
C ARG A 259 -0.53 12.46 -26.05
N CYS A 260 0.18 13.49 -25.59
CA CYS A 260 0.18 14.81 -26.22
C CYS A 260 0.82 14.78 -27.62
N VAL A 261 1.90 14.02 -27.79
CA VAL A 261 2.65 13.88 -29.04
C VAL A 261 1.89 13.03 -30.06
N ALA A 262 1.17 12.00 -29.63
CA ALA A 262 0.27 11.22 -30.50
C ALA A 262 -0.94 12.02 -31.02
N GLY A 263 -1.25 13.17 -30.40
CA GLY A 263 -2.31 14.09 -30.84
C GLY A 263 -1.83 15.25 -31.73
N LEU A 264 -0.53 15.37 -32.01
CA LEU A 264 0.03 16.49 -32.78
C LEU A 264 0.35 16.07 -34.23
N PRO A 265 -0.02 16.88 -35.24
CA PRO A 265 0.39 16.64 -36.63
C PRO A 265 1.92 16.62 -36.76
N LEU A 266 2.44 15.70 -37.58
CA LEU A 266 3.86 15.38 -37.82
C LEU A 266 4.80 16.58 -38.09
N LEU A 267 4.27 17.78 -38.39
CA LEU A 267 5.08 18.97 -38.67
C LEU A 267 5.67 19.69 -37.44
N TYR A 268 5.25 19.37 -36.21
CA TYR A 268 5.76 20.03 -34.98
C TYR A 268 6.74 19.18 -34.15
N MET A 269 7.05 17.95 -34.57
CA MET A 269 7.81 16.99 -33.77
C MET A 269 9.32 17.29 -33.67
N THR A 270 9.89 18.03 -34.62
CA THR A 270 11.35 18.23 -34.71
C THR A 270 11.87 19.32 -33.78
N GLU A 271 11.11 20.39 -33.54
CA GLU A 271 11.54 21.47 -32.63
C GLU A 271 11.20 21.20 -31.16
N PHE A 272 10.08 20.51 -30.87
CA PHE A 272 9.65 20.24 -29.49
C PHE A 272 10.50 19.16 -28.78
N SER A 273 11.01 18.19 -29.54
CA SER A 273 11.83 17.08 -28.99
C SER A 273 13.19 17.55 -28.48
N VAL A 274 13.80 18.56 -29.12
CA VAL A 274 15.11 19.08 -28.73
C VAL A 274 15.02 19.85 -27.42
N HIS A 275 13.98 20.66 -27.23
CA HIS A 275 13.80 21.46 -26.01
C HIS A 275 13.49 20.62 -24.75
N ILE A 276 12.73 19.52 -24.88
CA ILE A 276 12.42 18.65 -23.73
C ILE A 276 13.66 17.88 -23.26
N VAL A 277 14.50 17.40 -24.19
CA VAL A 277 15.75 16.71 -23.84
C VAL A 277 16.74 17.68 -23.16
N GLU A 278 16.79 18.93 -23.62
CA GLU A 278 17.67 19.97 -23.06
C GLU A 278 17.22 20.42 -21.66
N LEU A 279 15.91 20.50 -21.40
CA LEU A 279 15.33 20.73 -20.08
C LEU A 279 15.57 19.56 -19.12
N SER A 280 15.45 18.32 -19.60
CA SER A 280 15.75 17.11 -18.81
C SER A 280 17.23 17.05 -18.41
N GLN A 281 18.15 17.40 -19.31
CA GLN A 281 19.59 17.43 -19.02
C GLN A 281 19.98 18.58 -18.07
N ARG A 282 19.28 19.72 -18.15
CA ARG A 282 19.48 20.84 -17.22
C ARG A 282 18.97 20.52 -15.81
N LEU A 283 17.81 19.89 -15.66
CA LEU A 283 17.29 19.43 -14.37
C LEU A 283 18.21 18.39 -13.71
N HIS A 284 18.77 17.47 -14.51
CA HIS A 284 19.70 16.46 -14.01
C HIS A 284 21.05 17.06 -13.52
N ARG A 285 21.49 18.20 -14.07
CA ARG A 285 22.68 18.92 -13.59
C ARG A 285 22.44 19.72 -12.32
N VAL A 286 21.21 20.16 -12.07
CA VAL A 286 20.87 20.96 -10.88
C VAL A 286 20.67 20.06 -9.64
N MET A 287 20.25 18.80 -9.82
CA MET A 287 20.06 17.87 -8.69
C MET A 287 21.33 17.12 -8.22
N PHE A 288 22.44 17.21 -8.94
CA PHE A 288 23.68 16.47 -8.65
C PHE A 288 24.92 17.37 -8.45
N CYS A 289 24.73 18.66 -8.17
CA CYS A 289 25.77 19.58 -7.69
C CYS A 289 25.49 19.97 -6.23
#